data_AF-A0A6L8I264-F1
#
_entry.id   AF-A0A6L8I264-F1
#
_cell.length_a   1.000
_cell.length_b   1.000
_cell.length_c   1.000
_cell.angle_alpha   90.00
_cell.angle_beta   90.00
_cell.angle_gamma   90.00
#
_symmetry.space_group_name_H-M   'P 1'
#
loop_
_entity.id
_entity.type
_entity.pdbx_description
1 polymer ?
#
loop_
_entity_poly.entity_id
_entity_poly.type
_entity_poly.pdbx_seq_one_letter_code
_entity_poly.pdbx_strand_id
1 'polypeptide(L)'
;MTLSNRAALYGRRTEAMFEAMLISLGAHRLLKAEDTGLVHPEAPFKVPDYRVVLLDGTQWLVEVKNVYIKEPFQQERLLLKRGYHKKLENYASATGGQLKLAVFWARWSIWTLVSPSKLTDESGDLTLDIKTGMRFNELGALGDLHIGTTPPLRLRLDADPEAPSTLTEDGHAEFTIGGAGLYCNQNEIEDQEEQQLAWSFIRYGDWHEVGPMAILDGQRLIGIEFAWEPEERTNQGFEMIGSLSRIFSRYYAQRTLDGGEVVQIHAPSRPGWFKSLLSDDYKGKAMPLWQLRQHPDT
;
A
#
# COMPACT_ATOMS: atom_id res chain seq x y z
N MET A 1 12.15 17.29 20.50
CA MET A 1 11.92 15.82 20.53
C MET A 1 13.25 15.12 20.29
N THR A 2 13.70 14.20 21.14
CA THR A 2 15.00 13.50 20.97
C THR A 2 14.93 12.45 19.84
N LEU A 3 16.06 12.14 19.20
CA LEU A 3 16.16 11.14 18.12
C LEU A 3 15.64 9.75 18.53
N SER A 4 15.89 9.32 19.76
CA SER A 4 15.40 8.05 20.30
C SER A 4 13.87 8.01 20.44
N ASN A 5 13.26 9.11 20.92
CA ASN A 5 11.81 9.24 21.01
C ASN A 5 11.16 9.25 19.60
N ARG A 6 11.82 9.90 18.63
CA ARG A 6 11.38 9.91 17.24
C ARG A 6 11.45 8.52 16.60
N ALA A 7 12.55 7.79 16.75
CA ALA A 7 12.66 6.43 16.21
C ALA A 7 11.57 5.49 16.77
N ALA A 8 11.31 5.55 18.08
CA ALA A 8 10.25 4.78 18.71
C ALA A 8 8.86 5.16 18.21
N LEU A 9 8.58 6.46 18.01
CA LEU A 9 7.30 6.93 17.48
C LEU A 9 7.03 6.42 16.06
N TYR A 10 8.03 6.49 15.18
CA TYR A 10 7.91 5.97 13.82
C TYR A 10 7.80 4.44 13.82
N GLY A 11 8.47 3.74 14.73
CA GLY A 11 8.31 2.29 14.94
C GLY A 11 6.85 1.91 15.22
N ARG A 12 6.25 2.52 16.25
CA ARG A 12 4.84 2.28 16.62
C ARG A 12 3.86 2.62 15.50
N ARG A 13 4.11 3.71 14.76
CA ARG A 13 3.30 4.06 13.59
C ARG A 13 3.39 2.98 12.51
N THR A 14 4.60 2.46 12.25
CA THR A 14 4.80 1.41 11.25
C THR A 14 4.17 0.08 11.67
N GLU A 15 4.23 -0.28 12.95
CA GLU A 15 3.49 -1.42 13.51
C GLU A 15 1.97 -1.27 13.30
N ALA A 16 1.40 -0.13 13.71
CA ALA A 16 -0.03 0.15 13.52
C ALA A 16 -0.44 0.17 12.03
N MET A 17 0.45 0.66 11.14
CA MET A 17 0.23 0.64 9.70
C MET A 17 0.22 -0.79 9.14
N PHE A 18 1.10 -1.67 9.63
CA PHE A 18 1.15 -3.08 9.22
C PHE A 18 -0.16 -3.79 9.56
N GLU A 19 -0.65 -3.61 10.78
CA GLU A 19 -1.96 -4.14 11.22
C GLU A 19 -3.10 -3.63 10.34
N ALA A 20 -3.19 -2.31 10.16
CA ALA A 20 -4.26 -1.71 9.37
C ALA A 20 -4.21 -2.13 7.88
N MET A 21 -3.01 -2.35 7.34
CA MET A 21 -2.79 -2.87 5.99
C MET A 21 -3.32 -4.30 5.87
N LEU A 22 -2.96 -5.19 6.80
CA LEU A 22 -3.45 -6.58 6.82
C LEU A 22 -4.97 -6.67 6.91
N ILE A 23 -5.58 -5.83 7.75
CA ILE A 23 -7.03 -5.70 7.88
C ILE A 23 -7.66 -5.25 6.56
N SER A 24 -7.00 -4.37 5.81
CA SER A 24 -7.48 -3.85 4.53
C SER A 24 -7.32 -4.83 3.38
N LEU A 25 -6.23 -5.61 3.36
CA LEU A 25 -6.02 -6.70 2.41
C LEU A 25 -7.05 -7.82 2.65
N GLY A 26 -7.19 -8.27 3.90
CA GLY A 26 -8.24 -9.21 4.30
C GLY A 26 -7.98 -10.70 4.01
N ALA A 27 -6.78 -11.09 3.53
CA ALA A 27 -6.45 -12.50 3.27
C ALA A 27 -5.83 -13.20 4.50
N HIS A 28 -6.55 -13.20 5.63
CA HIS A 28 -6.14 -13.93 6.84
C HIS A 28 -7.36 -14.41 7.61
N ARG A 29 -7.19 -15.44 8.44
CA ARG A 29 -8.23 -15.96 9.35
C ARG A 29 -8.24 -15.21 10.69
N LEU A 30 -7.06 -14.86 11.19
CA LEU A 30 -6.88 -14.17 12.47
C LEU A 30 -5.66 -13.27 12.41
N LEU A 31 -5.81 -12.06 12.95
CA LEU A 31 -4.71 -11.15 13.26
C LEU A 31 -4.78 -10.81 14.75
N LYS A 32 -3.67 -10.94 15.47
CA LYS A 32 -3.56 -10.63 16.89
C LYS A 32 -2.27 -9.85 17.14
N ALA A 33 -2.35 -8.76 17.91
CA ALA A 33 -1.19 -8.14 18.53
C ALA A 33 -0.59 -9.13 19.55
N GLU A 34 0.60 -9.65 19.24
CA GLU A 34 1.16 -10.78 19.97
C GLU A 34 1.92 -10.36 21.22
N ASP A 35 2.55 -9.18 21.18
CA ASP A 35 3.31 -8.58 22.27
C ASP A 35 2.44 -7.93 23.37
N THR A 36 1.11 -8.03 23.24
CA THR A 36 0.15 -7.57 24.25
C THR A 36 -0.25 -8.70 25.20
N GLY A 37 -0.21 -8.41 26.51
CA GLY A 37 -0.58 -9.34 27.58
C GLY A 37 0.62 -9.85 28.38
N LEU A 38 0.35 -10.80 29.28
CA LEU A 38 1.36 -11.40 30.15
C LEU A 38 1.91 -12.68 29.51
N VAL A 39 3.25 -12.79 29.50
CA VAL A 39 3.97 -14.00 29.09
C VAL A 39 4.90 -14.41 30.22
N HIS A 40 4.90 -15.70 30.56
CA HIS A 40 5.76 -16.30 31.59
C HIS A 40 6.71 -17.30 30.94
N PRO A 41 7.83 -16.84 30.36
CA PRO A 41 8.70 -17.72 29.59
C PRO A 41 9.68 -18.49 30.48
N GLU A 42 10.01 -19.73 30.11
CA GLU A 42 11.03 -20.55 30.81
C GLU A 42 12.47 -20.08 30.53
N ALA A 43 12.66 -19.28 29.49
CA ALA A 43 13.94 -18.76 29.04
C ALA A 43 13.78 -17.33 28.49
N PRO A 44 14.88 -16.62 28.16
CA PRO A 44 14.78 -15.29 27.56
C PRO A 44 14.15 -15.36 26.17
N PHE A 45 12.85 -15.12 26.09
CA PHE A 45 12.10 -15.01 24.83
C PHE A 45 11.88 -13.55 24.49
N LYS A 46 11.73 -13.28 23.19
CA LYS A 46 11.20 -12.01 22.70
C LYS A 46 9.92 -12.33 21.95
N VAL A 47 8.83 -11.70 22.37
CA VAL A 47 7.53 -11.81 21.73
C VAL A 47 7.53 -10.92 20.48
N PRO A 48 7.21 -11.47 19.30
CA PRO A 48 7.01 -10.70 18.06
C PRO A 48 5.80 -9.76 18.16
N ASP A 49 5.70 -8.78 17.28
CA ASP A 49 4.65 -7.76 17.34
C ASP A 49 3.26 -8.35 17.01
N TYR A 50 3.17 -9.25 16.03
CA TYR A 50 1.89 -9.81 15.59
C TYR A 50 1.91 -11.33 15.40
N ARG A 51 0.75 -11.95 15.58
CA ARG A 51 0.43 -13.31 15.11
C ARG A 51 -0.61 -13.21 14.00
N VAL A 52 -0.34 -13.86 12.88
CA VAL A 52 -1.24 -13.97 11.74
C VAL A 52 -1.53 -15.44 11.47
N VAL A 53 -2.80 -15.81 11.44
CA VAL A 53 -3.24 -17.14 10.98
C VAL A 53 -3.70 -16.99 9.53
N LEU A 54 -2.98 -17.64 8.62
CA LEU A 54 -3.27 -17.63 7.19
C LEU A 54 -4.53 -18.42 6.85
N LEU A 55 -5.01 -18.26 5.61
CA LEU A 55 -6.20 -18.94 5.09
C LEU A 55 -6.07 -20.46 5.01
N ASP A 56 -4.86 -21.02 5.03
CA ASP A 56 -4.59 -22.46 5.11
C ASP A 56 -4.43 -22.97 6.55
N GLY A 57 -4.40 -22.07 7.54
CA GLY A 57 -4.16 -22.37 8.95
C GLY A 57 -2.69 -22.26 9.40
N THR A 58 -1.76 -21.99 8.47
CA THR A 58 -0.37 -21.69 8.80
C THR A 58 -0.31 -20.47 9.73
N GLN A 59 0.53 -20.54 10.76
CA GLN A 59 0.68 -19.47 11.75
C GLN A 59 2.00 -18.74 11.55
N TRP A 60 1.92 -17.45 11.29
CA TRP A 60 3.07 -16.56 11.22
C TRP A 60 3.15 -15.69 12.47
N LEU A 61 4.36 -15.53 12.96
CA LEU A 61 4.71 -14.58 14.01
C LEU A 61 5.59 -13.52 13.37
N VAL A 62 5.11 -12.28 13.38
CA VAL A 62 5.67 -11.20 12.58
C VAL A 62 6.30 -10.17 13.50
N GLU A 63 7.59 -9.94 13.30
CA GLU A 63 8.28 -8.78 13.84
C GLU A 63 8.32 -7.69 12.76
N VAL A 64 7.90 -6.48 13.11
CA VAL A 64 7.83 -5.32 12.23
C VAL A 64 9.10 -4.48 12.38
N LYS A 65 9.60 -3.96 11.26
CA LYS A 65 10.76 -3.07 11.19
C LYS A 65 10.48 -1.90 10.27
N ASN A 66 10.79 -0.71 10.76
CA ASN A 66 10.79 0.51 9.96
C ASN A 66 12.21 0.83 9.51
N VAL A 67 12.45 0.86 8.20
CA VAL A 67 13.75 1.17 7.61
C VAL A 67 13.66 2.45 6.80
N TYR A 68 14.40 3.47 7.22
CA TYR A 68 14.59 4.70 6.45
C TYR A 68 15.99 4.75 5.85
N ILE A 69 16.07 4.97 4.54
CA ILE A 69 17.33 5.05 3.79
C ILE A 69 17.49 6.47 3.24
N LYS A 70 18.46 7.20 3.81
CA LYS A 70 18.80 8.55 3.35
C LYS A 70 19.52 8.54 2.00
N GLU A 71 20.47 7.62 1.82
CA GLU A 71 21.21 7.47 0.56
C GLU A 71 20.67 6.27 -0.23
N PRO A 72 19.90 6.49 -1.31
CA PRO A 72 19.12 5.44 -1.97
C PRO A 72 19.97 4.32 -2.58
N PHE A 73 21.27 4.53 -2.81
CA PHE A 73 22.20 3.54 -3.35
C PHE A 73 22.91 2.70 -2.27
N GLN A 74 22.76 3.05 -0.99
CA GLN A 74 23.32 2.31 0.15
C GLN A 74 22.19 1.67 0.95
N GLN A 75 21.66 0.56 0.41
CA GLN A 75 20.38 0.00 0.87
C GLN A 75 20.50 -1.09 1.93
N GLU A 76 21.65 -1.76 2.02
CA GLU A 76 21.85 -2.86 2.97
C GLU A 76 21.77 -2.35 4.42
N ARG A 77 20.97 -3.04 5.24
CA ARG A 77 20.76 -2.68 6.65
C ARG A 77 20.80 -3.90 7.53
N LEU A 78 21.49 -3.77 8.66
CA LEU A 78 21.33 -4.67 9.79
C LEU A 78 19.93 -4.48 10.39
N LEU A 79 19.09 -5.51 10.26
CA LEU A 79 17.74 -5.53 10.82
C LEU A 79 17.76 -5.99 12.27
N LEU A 80 18.41 -7.13 12.54
CA LEU A 80 18.45 -7.76 13.85
C LEU A 80 19.83 -8.34 14.12
N LYS A 81 20.33 -8.12 15.34
CA LYS A 81 21.50 -8.84 15.84
C LYS A 81 21.13 -10.28 16.20
N ARG A 82 22.06 -11.21 16.05
CA ARG A 82 21.92 -12.65 16.36
C ARG A 82 21.25 -12.91 17.69
N GLY A 83 21.67 -12.19 18.74
CA GLY A 83 21.14 -12.37 20.09
C GLY A 83 19.66 -12.00 20.23
N TYR A 84 19.16 -11.04 19.47
CA TYR A 84 17.73 -10.70 19.44
C TYR A 84 16.96 -11.67 18.56
N HIS A 85 17.50 -11.96 17.36
CA HIS A 85 16.94 -12.93 16.43
C HIS A 85 16.68 -14.29 17.11
N LYS A 86 17.68 -14.83 17.81
CA LYS A 86 17.55 -16.11 18.53
C LYS A 86 16.44 -16.12 19.58
N LYS A 87 16.16 -14.98 20.23
CA LYS A 87 15.08 -14.88 21.22
C LYS A 87 13.68 -14.92 20.56
N LEU A 88 13.56 -14.37 19.36
CA LEU A 88 12.34 -14.48 18.54
C LEU A 88 12.17 -15.91 18.03
N GLU A 89 13.23 -16.54 17.51
CA GLU A 89 13.18 -17.93 17.03
C GLU A 89 12.80 -18.91 18.15
N ASN A 90 13.34 -18.72 19.35
CA ASN A 90 12.97 -19.53 20.51
C ASN A 90 11.49 -19.39 20.85
N TYR A 91 10.95 -18.16 20.82
CA TYR A 91 9.52 -17.92 21.03
C TYR A 91 8.67 -18.58 19.96
N ALA A 92 9.07 -18.45 18.69
CA ALA A 92 8.38 -19.05 17.56
C ALA A 92 8.35 -20.59 17.66
N SER A 93 9.48 -21.18 18.04
CA SER A 93 9.60 -22.62 18.29
C SER A 93 8.71 -23.08 19.45
N ALA A 94 8.67 -22.34 20.56
CA ALA A 94 7.86 -22.66 21.72
C ALA A 94 6.33 -22.56 21.47
N THR A 95 5.93 -21.76 20.48
CA THR A 95 4.50 -21.49 20.18
C THR A 95 4.01 -22.13 18.88
N GLY A 96 4.89 -22.81 18.14
CA GLY A 96 4.55 -23.50 16.89
C GLY A 96 4.28 -22.54 15.71
N GLY A 97 4.78 -21.31 15.76
CA GLY A 97 4.65 -20.32 14.68
C GLY A 97 5.90 -20.21 13.81
N GLN A 98 5.74 -19.75 12.58
CA GLN A 98 6.86 -19.39 11.70
C GLN A 98 7.23 -17.92 11.91
N LEU A 99 8.48 -17.64 12.24
CA LEU A 99 8.96 -16.26 12.36
C LEU A 99 9.06 -15.60 10.98
N LYS A 100 8.53 -14.38 10.85
CA LYS A 100 8.61 -13.53 9.67
C LYS A 100 9.05 -12.12 10.08
N LEU A 101 9.72 -11.42 9.16
CA LEU A 101 10.08 -10.01 9.31
C LEU A 101 9.29 -9.18 8.30
N ALA A 102 8.42 -8.29 8.79
CA ALA A 102 7.75 -7.29 7.98
C ALA A 102 8.59 -6.00 7.97
N VAL A 103 9.21 -5.68 6.85
CA VAL A 103 10.08 -4.51 6.71
C VAL A 103 9.39 -3.46 5.86
N PHE A 104 9.18 -2.28 6.44
CA PHE A 104 8.71 -1.10 5.73
C PHE A 104 9.89 -0.24 5.28
N TRP A 105 10.06 -0.12 3.98
CA TRP A 105 11.06 0.74 3.34
C TRP A 105 10.49 2.15 3.16
N ALA A 106 10.62 2.96 4.21
CA ALA A 106 9.89 4.22 4.37
C ALA A 106 10.10 5.22 3.23
N ARG A 107 11.29 5.26 2.61
CA ARG A 107 11.57 6.15 1.48
C ARG A 107 10.66 5.86 0.28
N TRP A 108 10.39 4.59 -0.01
CA TRP A 108 9.65 4.17 -1.19
C TRP A 108 8.20 3.76 -0.88
N SER A 109 7.82 3.72 0.40
CA SER A 109 6.53 3.20 0.87
C SER A 109 6.28 1.76 0.44
N ILE A 110 7.33 0.94 0.45
CA ILE A 110 7.29 -0.47 0.06
C ILE A 110 7.33 -1.35 1.30
N TRP A 111 6.55 -2.42 1.29
CA TRP A 111 6.64 -3.48 2.28
C TRP A 111 7.30 -4.71 1.68
N THR A 112 8.11 -5.39 2.48
CA THR A 112 8.58 -6.75 2.19
C THR A 112 8.38 -7.60 3.44
N LEU A 113 7.81 -8.80 3.27
CA LEU A 113 7.67 -9.78 4.34
C LEU A 113 8.54 -10.99 4.02
N VAL A 114 9.45 -11.35 4.91
CA VAL A 114 10.50 -12.33 4.60
C VAL A 114 10.77 -13.27 5.77
N SER A 115 11.08 -14.52 5.44
CA SER A 115 11.58 -15.50 6.42
C SER A 115 13.03 -15.18 6.81
N PRO A 116 13.36 -15.08 8.11
CA PRO A 116 14.72 -14.79 8.59
C PRO A 116 15.80 -15.72 8.04
N SER A 117 15.47 -17.00 7.82
CA SER A 117 16.39 -18.02 7.30
C SER A 117 16.97 -17.68 5.91
N LYS A 118 16.34 -16.77 5.16
CA LYS A 118 16.82 -16.28 3.86
C LYS A 118 17.79 -15.10 3.98
N LEU A 119 17.98 -14.55 5.18
CA LEU A 119 18.70 -13.28 5.43
C LEU A 119 19.91 -13.42 6.36
N THR A 120 20.06 -14.57 7.01
CA THR A 120 21.10 -14.77 8.02
C THR A 120 22.50 -14.78 7.39
N ASP A 121 23.37 -13.91 7.87
CA ASP A 121 24.78 -13.90 7.47
C ASP A 121 25.63 -14.93 8.25
N GLU A 122 26.93 -15.02 7.95
CA GLU A 122 27.86 -15.94 8.63
C GLU A 122 27.96 -15.68 10.15
N SER A 123 27.71 -14.44 10.60
CA SER A 123 27.76 -14.07 12.01
C SER A 123 26.49 -14.49 12.76
N GLY A 124 25.39 -14.74 12.02
CA GLY A 124 24.05 -14.98 12.55
C GLY A 124 23.21 -13.71 12.69
N ASP A 125 23.72 -12.57 12.21
CA ASP A 125 22.98 -11.32 12.10
C ASP A 125 22.07 -11.35 10.86
N LEU A 126 20.98 -10.59 10.91
CA LEU A 126 20.06 -10.47 9.78
C LEU A 126 20.28 -9.14 9.08
N THR A 127 20.82 -9.21 7.87
CA THR A 127 20.97 -8.05 7.00
C THR A 127 20.01 -8.15 5.82
N LEU A 128 19.57 -7.00 5.30
CA LEU A 128 18.65 -6.98 4.17
C LEU A 128 18.85 -5.73 3.31
N ASP A 129 18.81 -5.92 2.00
CA ASP A 129 18.59 -4.85 1.02
C ASP A 129 17.21 -5.01 0.35
N ILE A 130 16.72 -3.98 -0.34
CA ILE A 130 15.38 -4.01 -0.93
C ILE A 130 15.27 -5.07 -2.03
N LYS A 131 16.35 -5.36 -2.75
CA LYS A 131 16.36 -6.34 -3.85
C LYS A 131 16.12 -7.75 -3.31
N THR A 132 16.85 -8.12 -2.26
CA THR A 132 16.69 -9.39 -1.55
C THR A 132 15.32 -9.46 -0.88
N GLY A 133 14.87 -8.33 -0.30
CA GLY A 133 13.58 -8.26 0.37
C GLY A 133 12.43 -8.49 -0.59
N MET A 134 12.51 -7.89 -1.78
CA MET A 134 11.57 -8.12 -2.87
C MET A 134 11.66 -9.55 -3.38
N ARG A 135 12.86 -10.08 -3.64
CA ARG A 135 13.06 -11.44 -4.15
C ARG A 135 12.38 -12.51 -3.29
N PHE A 136 12.42 -12.37 -1.97
CA PHE A 136 11.84 -13.33 -1.03
C PHE A 136 10.53 -12.84 -0.41
N ASN A 137 9.86 -11.86 -1.01
CA ASN A 137 8.66 -11.25 -0.45
C ASN A 137 7.47 -12.22 -0.41
N GLU A 138 6.92 -12.43 0.78
CA GLU A 138 5.81 -13.34 1.07
C GLU A 138 4.47 -12.61 1.27
N LEU A 139 4.40 -11.28 1.06
CA LEU A 139 3.16 -10.50 1.23
C LEU A 139 2.02 -10.97 0.31
N GLY A 140 2.34 -11.59 -0.81
CA GLY A 140 1.34 -12.20 -1.69
C GLY A 140 0.46 -13.25 -0.98
N ALA A 141 0.98 -13.93 0.04
CA ALA A 141 0.19 -14.88 0.85
C ALA A 141 -0.84 -14.19 1.76
N LEU A 142 -0.66 -12.89 2.03
CA LEU A 142 -1.55 -12.05 2.82
C LEU A 142 -2.48 -11.20 1.96
N GLY A 143 -2.53 -11.47 0.66
CA GLY A 143 -3.43 -10.81 -0.28
C GLY A 143 -2.85 -9.56 -0.94
N ASP A 144 -1.56 -9.28 -0.78
CA ASP A 144 -0.95 -8.19 -1.56
C ASP A 144 -0.88 -8.57 -3.04
N LEU A 145 -1.23 -7.60 -3.89
CA LEU A 145 -1.28 -7.75 -5.34
C LEU A 145 -0.64 -6.53 -5.97
N HIS A 146 0.09 -6.75 -7.04
CA HIS A 146 0.45 -5.70 -7.98
C HIS A 146 -0.72 -5.48 -8.93
N ILE A 147 -1.21 -4.25 -9.01
CA ILE A 147 -2.38 -3.89 -9.81
C ILE A 147 -1.94 -3.08 -11.02
N GLY A 148 -2.47 -3.44 -12.19
CA GLY A 148 -2.42 -2.65 -13.41
C GLY A 148 -3.81 -2.41 -13.97
N THR A 149 -3.97 -1.34 -14.74
CA THR A 149 -5.21 -1.01 -15.45
C THR A 149 -4.88 -0.31 -16.77
N THR A 150 -5.88 -0.12 -17.63
CA THR A 150 -5.70 0.60 -18.89
C THR A 150 -5.67 2.11 -18.62
N PRO A 151 -4.58 2.81 -19.00
CA PRO A 151 -4.52 4.27 -18.86
C PRO A 151 -5.35 4.99 -19.93
N PRO A 152 -5.77 6.24 -19.69
CA PRO A 152 -5.72 6.97 -18.42
C PRO A 152 -6.87 6.59 -17.47
N LEU A 153 -6.69 6.84 -16.16
CA LEU A 153 -7.83 7.01 -15.25
C LEU A 153 -8.20 8.49 -15.23
N ARG A 154 -9.49 8.83 -15.35
CA ARG A 154 -9.90 10.23 -15.49
C ARG A 154 -11.03 10.59 -14.52
N LEU A 155 -10.96 11.82 -14.00
CA LEU A 155 -12.06 12.49 -13.32
C LEU A 155 -12.56 13.60 -14.24
N ARG A 156 -13.82 13.52 -14.63
CA ARG A 156 -14.49 14.56 -15.42
C ARG A 156 -15.52 15.27 -14.56
N LEU A 157 -15.48 16.60 -14.58
CA LEU A 157 -16.48 17.47 -13.95
C LEU A 157 -17.25 18.16 -15.06
N ASP A 158 -18.50 17.76 -15.26
CA ASP A 158 -19.36 18.29 -16.31
C ASP A 158 -20.00 19.60 -15.87
N ALA A 159 -20.05 20.57 -16.79
CA ALA A 159 -20.76 21.81 -16.58
C ALA A 159 -22.27 21.56 -16.60
N ASP A 160 -23.00 22.24 -15.72
CA ASP A 160 -24.46 22.26 -15.74
C ASP A 160 -24.94 22.85 -17.08
N PRO A 161 -25.69 22.09 -17.89
CA PRO A 161 -26.16 22.55 -19.19
C PRO A 161 -27.16 23.71 -19.11
N GLU A 162 -27.73 23.97 -17.94
CA GLU A 162 -28.66 25.09 -17.72
C GLU A 162 -27.96 26.34 -17.15
N ALA A 163 -26.69 26.23 -16.76
CA ALA A 163 -25.91 27.34 -16.20
C ALA A 163 -24.99 28.01 -17.24
N PRO A 164 -24.69 29.33 -17.07
CA PRO A 164 -23.68 30.01 -17.87
C PRO A 164 -22.32 29.32 -17.79
N SER A 165 -21.66 29.20 -18.94
CA SER A 165 -20.36 28.52 -19.09
C SER A 165 -19.57 29.00 -20.31
N THR A 166 -19.90 30.17 -20.85
CA THR A 166 -19.23 30.71 -22.05
C THR A 166 -17.89 31.33 -21.69
N LEU A 167 -16.88 31.08 -22.52
CA LEU A 167 -15.57 31.70 -22.41
C LEU A 167 -15.67 33.22 -22.67
N THR A 168 -15.04 34.00 -21.80
CA THR A 168 -14.78 35.42 -22.02
C THR A 168 -13.69 35.60 -23.08
N GLU A 169 -13.54 36.82 -23.59
CA GLU A 169 -12.48 37.17 -24.55
C GLU A 169 -11.07 36.89 -23.99
N ASP A 170 -10.91 36.94 -22.67
CA ASP A 170 -9.65 36.65 -21.95
C ASP A 170 -9.44 35.14 -21.70
N GLY A 171 -10.32 34.27 -22.20
CA GLY A 171 -10.20 32.81 -22.09
C GLY A 171 -10.63 32.23 -20.73
N HIS A 172 -11.38 32.99 -19.93
CA HIS A 172 -11.92 32.52 -18.65
C HIS A 172 -13.38 32.08 -18.80
N ALA A 173 -13.79 31.05 -18.06
CA ALA A 173 -15.20 30.72 -17.88
C ALA A 173 -15.46 30.40 -16.41
N GLU A 174 -16.52 30.99 -15.87
CA GLU A 174 -17.15 30.49 -14.66
C GLU A 174 -18.19 29.45 -15.07
N PHE A 175 -18.25 28.34 -14.36
CA PHE A 175 -19.24 27.29 -14.62
C PHE A 175 -19.68 26.66 -13.30
N THR A 176 -20.90 26.14 -13.30
CA THR A 176 -21.42 25.32 -12.20
C THR A 176 -21.23 23.85 -12.56
N ILE A 177 -20.75 23.04 -11.62
CA ILE A 177 -20.60 21.60 -11.82
C ILE A 177 -22.00 20.97 -11.75
N GLY A 178 -22.46 20.41 -12.87
CA GLY A 178 -23.72 19.66 -12.96
C GLY A 178 -23.55 18.16 -12.67
N GLY A 179 -22.34 17.63 -12.85
CA GLY A 179 -22.05 16.21 -12.63
C GLY A 179 -20.56 15.92 -12.50
N ALA A 180 -20.24 14.73 -11.97
CA ALA A 180 -18.88 14.22 -11.91
C ALA A 180 -18.88 12.73 -12.25
N GLY A 181 -17.94 12.31 -13.09
CA GLY A 181 -17.77 10.92 -13.52
C GLY A 181 -16.32 10.46 -13.44
N LEU A 182 -16.14 9.17 -13.16
CA LEU A 182 -14.84 8.51 -13.22
C LEU A 182 -14.77 7.64 -14.47
N TYR A 183 -13.63 7.65 -15.15
CA TYR A 183 -13.45 6.93 -16.41
C TYR A 183 -12.16 6.12 -16.38
N CYS A 184 -12.19 4.94 -17.00
CA CYS A 184 -10.99 4.17 -17.34
C CYS A 184 -10.90 4.09 -18.86
N ASN A 185 -9.81 4.64 -19.41
CA ASN A 185 -9.74 4.95 -20.84
C ASN A 185 -11.02 5.68 -21.29
N GLN A 186 -11.76 5.18 -22.28
CA GLN A 186 -12.98 5.80 -22.82
C GLN A 186 -14.26 5.40 -22.08
N ASN A 187 -14.20 4.47 -21.14
CA ASN A 187 -15.39 3.90 -20.50
C ASN A 187 -15.69 4.61 -19.18
N GLU A 188 -16.93 5.01 -18.97
CA GLU A 188 -17.40 5.50 -17.68
C GLU A 188 -17.52 4.36 -16.67
N ILE A 189 -17.05 4.59 -15.45
CA ILE A 189 -17.09 3.66 -14.35
C ILE A 189 -18.35 3.95 -13.54
N GLU A 190 -19.42 3.20 -13.79
CA GLU A 190 -20.71 3.35 -13.08
C GLU A 190 -20.81 2.48 -11.81
N ASP A 191 -20.07 1.37 -11.78
CA ASP A 191 -20.11 0.44 -10.66
C ASP A 191 -19.47 1.06 -9.41
N GLN A 192 -20.21 1.10 -8.30
CA GLN A 192 -19.77 1.79 -7.08
C GLN A 192 -18.48 1.22 -6.49
N GLU A 193 -18.25 -0.09 -6.62
CA GLU A 193 -17.03 -0.72 -6.13
C GLU A 193 -15.84 -0.36 -7.02
N GLU A 194 -16.01 -0.39 -8.35
CA GLU A 194 -14.99 0.09 -9.28
C GLU A 194 -14.70 1.58 -9.11
N GLN A 195 -15.71 2.41 -8.85
CA GLN A 195 -15.52 3.85 -8.57
C GLN A 195 -14.66 4.06 -7.32
N GLN A 196 -14.91 3.29 -6.25
CA GLN A 196 -14.09 3.36 -5.05
C GLN A 196 -12.64 2.92 -5.31
N LEU A 197 -12.43 1.87 -6.10
CA LEU A 197 -11.10 1.41 -6.49
C LEU A 197 -10.39 2.44 -7.38
N ALA A 198 -11.04 2.92 -8.44
CA ALA A 198 -10.51 3.94 -9.34
C ALA A 198 -10.12 5.21 -8.58
N TRP A 199 -10.96 5.68 -7.67
CA TRP A 199 -10.65 6.82 -6.81
C TRP A 199 -9.43 6.56 -5.90
N SER A 200 -9.30 5.33 -5.39
CA SER A 200 -8.16 4.91 -4.58
C SER A 200 -6.87 4.92 -5.40
N PHE A 201 -6.93 4.46 -6.65
CA PHE A 201 -5.80 4.42 -7.56
C PHE A 201 -5.39 5.81 -8.04
N ILE A 202 -6.35 6.68 -8.36
CA ILE A 202 -6.11 8.10 -8.67
C ILE A 202 -5.36 8.79 -7.52
N ARG A 203 -5.80 8.56 -6.28
CA ARG A 203 -5.27 9.29 -5.12
C ARG A 203 -3.97 8.74 -4.56
N TYR A 204 -3.75 7.42 -4.68
CA TYR A 204 -2.68 6.71 -3.98
C TYR A 204 -1.83 5.81 -4.88
N GLY A 205 -2.17 5.70 -6.16
CA GLY A 205 -1.39 4.98 -7.17
C GLY A 205 -0.11 5.70 -7.57
N ASP A 206 0.63 5.08 -8.47
CA ASP A 206 1.92 5.56 -8.98
C ASP A 206 1.79 6.56 -10.15
N TRP A 207 0.61 6.66 -10.77
CA TRP A 207 0.38 7.54 -11.92
C TRP A 207 0.31 9.01 -11.49
N HIS A 208 0.75 9.89 -12.38
CA HIS A 208 0.79 11.33 -12.14
C HIS A 208 -0.40 12.03 -12.80
N GLU A 209 -0.85 13.11 -12.18
CA GLU A 209 -1.92 13.93 -12.70
C GLU A 209 -1.44 14.78 -13.88
N VAL A 210 -2.27 14.85 -14.92
CA VAL A 210 -2.15 15.69 -16.10
C VAL A 210 -3.44 16.51 -16.23
N GLY A 211 -3.30 17.83 -16.37
CA GLY A 211 -4.42 18.75 -16.49
C GLY A 211 -4.49 19.79 -15.37
N PRO A 212 -5.67 20.42 -15.15
CA PRO A 212 -6.94 20.14 -15.82
C PRO A 212 -6.95 20.52 -17.31
N MET A 213 -7.72 19.77 -18.10
CA MET A 213 -8.00 20.06 -19.51
C MET A 213 -9.44 20.55 -19.67
N ALA A 214 -9.64 21.69 -20.33
CA ALA A 214 -10.97 22.20 -20.65
C ALA A 214 -11.59 21.40 -21.80
N ILE A 215 -12.86 21.01 -21.65
CA ILE A 215 -13.67 20.41 -22.70
C ILE A 215 -14.61 21.48 -23.23
N LEU A 216 -14.48 21.83 -24.51
CA LEU A 216 -15.23 22.93 -25.14
C LEU A 216 -16.20 22.41 -26.22
N ASP A 217 -17.37 23.02 -26.30
CA ASP A 217 -18.26 23.01 -27.45
C ASP A 217 -18.37 24.44 -28.01
N GLY A 218 -17.56 24.73 -29.04
CA GLY A 218 -17.36 26.10 -29.51
C GLY A 218 -16.75 26.99 -28.42
N GLN A 219 -17.46 28.05 -28.01
CA GLN A 219 -17.06 28.94 -26.91
C GLN A 219 -17.61 28.50 -25.55
N ARG A 220 -18.37 27.41 -25.49
CA ARG A 220 -18.97 26.94 -24.25
C ARG A 220 -18.06 25.91 -23.58
N LEU A 221 -17.73 26.14 -22.31
CA LEU A 221 -17.11 25.14 -21.46
C LEU A 221 -18.15 24.09 -21.05
N ILE A 222 -17.99 22.86 -21.54
CA ILE A 222 -18.89 21.75 -21.20
C ILE A 222 -18.36 20.87 -20.05
N GLY A 223 -17.10 21.08 -19.65
CA GLY A 223 -16.54 20.45 -18.46
C GLY A 223 -15.03 20.62 -18.36
N ILE A 224 -14.46 20.08 -17.29
CA ILE A 224 -13.01 19.94 -17.11
C ILE A 224 -12.65 18.49 -16.80
N GLU A 225 -11.50 18.05 -17.30
CA GLU A 225 -10.99 16.70 -17.12
C GLU A 225 -9.61 16.71 -16.47
N PHE A 226 -9.44 15.88 -15.46
CA PHE A 226 -8.16 15.53 -14.86
C PHE A 226 -7.83 14.09 -15.27
N ALA A 227 -6.63 13.86 -15.78
CA ALA A 227 -6.19 12.53 -16.17
C ALA A 227 -5.02 12.09 -15.29
N TRP A 228 -4.99 10.81 -14.92
CA TRP A 228 -3.84 10.17 -14.30
C TRP A 228 -3.23 9.20 -15.28
N GLU A 229 -1.94 9.40 -15.55
CA GLU A 229 -1.19 8.64 -16.55
C GLU A 229 0.11 8.07 -15.97
N PRO A 230 0.58 6.92 -16.49
CA PRO A 230 1.93 6.44 -16.19
C PRO A 230 2.96 7.46 -16.70
N GLU A 231 4.13 7.49 -16.06
CA GLU A 231 5.25 8.33 -16.53
C GLU A 231 5.73 7.90 -17.93
N GLU A 232 5.75 6.58 -18.19
CA GLU A 232 6.09 6.00 -19.48
C GLU A 232 5.07 4.93 -19.88
N ARG A 233 4.71 4.87 -21.17
CA ARG A 233 3.82 3.84 -21.71
C ARG A 233 4.62 2.70 -22.33
N THR A 234 4.33 1.48 -21.88
CA THR A 234 4.86 0.22 -22.41
C THR A 234 4.09 -0.28 -23.64
N ASN A 235 2.89 0.25 -23.90
CA ASN A 235 2.01 -0.11 -25.02
C ASN A 235 1.53 -1.57 -25.03
N GLN A 236 1.56 -2.26 -23.88
CA GLN A 236 1.07 -3.64 -23.74
C GLN A 236 -0.44 -3.75 -23.44
N GLY A 237 -1.16 -2.63 -23.44
CA GLY A 237 -2.60 -2.55 -23.17
C GLY A 237 -2.99 -2.24 -21.72
N PHE A 238 -2.03 -2.30 -20.79
CA PHE A 238 -2.19 -1.90 -19.40
C PHE A 238 -0.89 -1.36 -18.84
N GLU A 239 -0.98 -0.61 -17.74
CA GLU A 239 0.18 -0.09 -17.02
C GLU A 239 0.01 -0.33 -15.53
N MET A 240 1.13 -0.53 -14.85
CA MET A 240 1.14 -0.78 -13.42
C MET A 240 0.81 0.50 -12.65
N ILE A 241 -0.11 0.41 -11.69
CA ILE A 241 -0.52 1.54 -10.84
C ILE A 241 -0.04 1.40 -9.39
N GLY A 242 0.54 0.25 -9.02
CA GLY A 242 1.22 0.02 -7.74
C GLY A 242 0.89 -1.34 -7.14
N SER A 243 1.32 -1.58 -5.89
CA SER A 243 0.83 -2.69 -5.07
C SER A 243 -0.23 -2.21 -4.08
N LEU A 244 -1.13 -3.11 -3.66
CA LEU A 244 -2.16 -2.80 -2.67
C LEU A 244 -1.55 -2.32 -1.34
N SER A 245 -0.46 -2.96 -0.90
CA SER A 245 0.32 -2.57 0.28
C SER A 245 0.87 -1.13 0.19
N ARG A 246 1.34 -0.71 -0.99
CA ARG A 246 1.88 0.62 -1.23
C ARG A 246 0.78 1.68 -1.34
N ILE A 247 -0.29 1.38 -2.06
CA ILE A 247 -1.51 2.20 -2.13
C ILE A 247 -2.04 2.46 -0.71
N PHE A 248 -2.14 1.41 0.12
CA PHE A 248 -2.53 1.54 1.51
C PHE A 248 -1.55 2.38 2.32
N SER A 249 -0.24 2.18 2.15
CA SER A 249 0.78 2.94 2.88
C SER A 249 0.71 4.43 2.59
N ARG A 250 0.40 4.83 1.35
CA ARG A 250 0.15 6.24 0.98
C ARG A 250 -1.14 6.79 1.57
N TYR A 251 -2.23 6.01 1.55
CA TYR A 251 -3.46 6.33 2.26
C TYR A 251 -3.21 6.60 3.75
N TYR A 252 -2.41 5.75 4.38
CA TYR A 252 -2.05 5.82 5.79
C TYR A 252 -1.19 7.04 6.05
N ALA A 253 -0.17 7.29 5.21
CA ALA A 253 0.71 8.46 5.28
C ALA A 253 -0.05 9.78 5.23
N GLN A 254 -0.99 9.95 4.30
CA GLN A 254 -1.78 11.18 4.18
C GLN A 254 -2.55 11.53 5.46
N ARG A 255 -2.86 10.55 6.29
CA ARG A 255 -3.58 10.75 7.55
C ARG A 255 -2.64 10.93 8.72
N THR A 256 -1.55 10.18 8.73
CA THR A 256 -0.70 10.04 9.92
C THR A 256 0.54 10.91 9.91
N LEU A 257 0.85 11.52 8.77
CA LEU A 257 2.00 12.39 8.58
C LEU A 257 1.60 13.80 8.16
N ASP A 258 2.30 14.80 8.67
CA ASP A 258 2.26 16.20 8.20
C ASP A 258 3.68 16.72 8.03
N GLY A 259 4.03 17.27 6.86
CA GLY A 259 5.40 17.67 6.56
C GLY A 259 6.45 16.55 6.70
N GLY A 260 6.03 15.28 6.61
CA GLY A 260 6.87 14.11 6.86
C GLY A 260 7.02 13.72 8.35
N GLU A 261 6.40 14.46 9.27
CA GLU A 261 6.40 14.18 10.71
C GLU A 261 5.15 13.42 11.15
N VAL A 262 5.30 12.53 12.14
CA VAL A 262 4.18 11.76 12.70
C VAL A 262 3.30 12.68 13.53
N VAL A 263 2.06 12.88 13.09
CA VAL A 263 1.02 13.64 13.81
C VAL A 263 0.00 12.74 14.50
N GLN A 264 -0.16 11.50 14.03
CA GLN A 264 -0.95 10.47 14.70
C GLN A 264 -0.41 9.07 14.39
N ILE A 265 -0.63 8.13 15.31
CA ILE A 265 -0.17 6.73 15.14
C ILE A 265 -1.17 5.94 14.29
N HIS A 266 -2.47 6.12 14.51
CA HIS A 266 -3.53 5.35 13.88
C HIS A 266 -4.26 6.15 12.79
N ALA A 267 -4.62 5.47 11.70
CA ALA A 267 -5.60 5.95 10.73
C ALA A 267 -6.94 5.21 10.92
N PRO A 268 -8.06 5.75 10.41
CA PRO A 268 -9.33 5.03 10.37
C PRO A 268 -9.17 3.68 9.66
N SER A 269 -9.74 2.63 10.26
CA SER A 269 -9.69 1.29 9.69
C SER A 269 -10.51 1.21 8.40
N ARG A 270 -10.05 0.42 7.43
CA ARG A 270 -10.79 0.09 6.20
C ARG A 270 -10.83 -1.43 5.99
N PRO A 271 -11.56 -2.18 6.84
CA PRO A 271 -11.58 -3.63 6.79
C PRO A 271 -12.01 -4.14 5.41
N GLY A 272 -11.20 -5.02 4.83
CA GLY A 272 -11.48 -5.65 3.54
C GLY A 272 -11.60 -4.67 2.37
N TRP A 273 -10.97 -3.49 2.45
CA TRP A 273 -10.98 -2.49 1.36
C TRP A 273 -10.60 -3.07 0.00
N PHE A 274 -9.70 -4.06 -0.03
CA PHE A 274 -9.29 -4.73 -1.27
C PHE A 274 -9.79 -6.17 -1.39
N LYS A 275 -10.76 -6.57 -0.55
CA LYS A 275 -11.18 -7.97 -0.45
C LYS A 275 -11.77 -8.51 -1.75
N SER A 276 -12.47 -7.69 -2.53
CA SER A 276 -13.03 -8.10 -3.82
C SER A 276 -11.98 -8.46 -4.85
N LEU A 277 -10.81 -7.82 -4.79
CA LEU A 277 -9.66 -8.13 -5.65
C LEU A 277 -8.99 -9.47 -5.30
N LEU A 278 -9.34 -10.08 -4.16
CA LEU A 278 -8.84 -11.40 -3.80
C LEU A 278 -9.63 -12.54 -4.45
N SER A 279 -10.76 -12.24 -5.09
CA SER A 279 -11.56 -13.24 -5.79
C SER A 279 -10.91 -13.57 -7.14
N ASP A 280 -10.68 -14.85 -7.39
CA ASP A 280 -10.20 -15.32 -8.71
C ASP A 280 -11.20 -15.02 -9.83
N ASP A 281 -12.47 -14.79 -9.50
CA ASP A 281 -13.54 -14.44 -10.43
C ASP A 281 -13.70 -12.93 -10.65
N TYR A 282 -12.89 -12.08 -10.00
CA TYR A 282 -12.99 -10.63 -10.19
C TYR A 282 -12.71 -10.27 -11.65
N LYS A 283 -13.70 -9.67 -12.31
CA LYS A 283 -13.58 -9.11 -13.65
C LYS A 283 -14.14 -7.71 -13.63
N GLY A 284 -13.28 -6.75 -13.97
CA GLY A 284 -13.69 -5.37 -14.11
C GLY A 284 -14.74 -5.22 -15.21
N LYS A 285 -15.72 -4.34 -15.00
CA LYS A 285 -16.76 -3.98 -15.95
C LYS A 285 -16.25 -2.88 -16.88
N ALA A 286 -16.02 -1.69 -16.33
CA ALA A 286 -15.51 -0.53 -17.08
C ALA A 286 -14.00 -0.33 -16.88
N MET A 287 -13.47 -0.82 -15.74
CA MET A 287 -12.06 -0.72 -15.39
C MET A 287 -11.40 -2.11 -15.40
N PRO A 288 -10.85 -2.58 -16.54
CA PRO A 288 -10.15 -3.86 -16.58
C PRO A 288 -8.92 -3.83 -15.65
N LEU A 289 -8.77 -4.87 -14.82
CA LEU A 289 -7.66 -4.97 -13.87
C LEU A 289 -6.76 -6.17 -14.19
N TRP A 290 -5.46 -5.90 -14.16
CA TRP A 290 -4.41 -6.91 -14.13
C TRP A 290 -3.97 -7.06 -12.68
N GLN A 291 -4.09 -8.28 -12.16
CA GLN A 291 -3.85 -8.61 -10.77
C GLN A 291 -2.69 -9.60 -10.71
N LEU A 292 -1.49 -9.12 -10.42
CA LEU A 292 -0.29 -9.96 -10.38
C LEU A 292 0.06 -10.27 -8.92
N ARG A 293 0.05 -11.56 -8.59
CA ARG A 293 0.50 -12.05 -7.28
C ARG A 293 1.98 -12.39 -7.34
N GLN A 294 2.76 -11.75 -6.48
CA GLN A 294 4.17 -12.10 -6.31
C GLN A 294 4.29 -13.38 -5.47
N HIS A 295 5.12 -14.32 -5.95
CA HIS A 295 5.56 -15.46 -5.17
C HIS A 295 7.05 -15.30 -4.84
N PRO A 296 7.49 -15.67 -3.61
CA PRO A 296 8.90 -15.59 -3.23
C PRO A 296 9.72 -16.64 -3.99
N ASP A 297 10.98 -16.32 -4.27
CA ASP A 297 11.95 -17.32 -4.75
C ASP A 297 12.14 -18.43 -3.70
N THR A 298 12.14 -19.68 -4.15
CA THR A 298 12.35 -20.87 -3.30
C THR A 298 13.80 -21.07 -2.92
#